data_AF-A0AB38PD24-F1
#
_entry.id   AF-A0AB38PD24-F1
#
_cell.length_a   1.000
_cell.length_b   1.000
_cell.length_c   1.000
_cell.angle_alpha   90.00
_cell.angle_beta   90.00
_cell.angle_gamma   90.00
#
_symmetry.space_group_name_H-M   'P 1'
#
loop_
_entity.id
_entity.type
_entity.pdbx_description
1 polymer ?
#
loop_
_entity_poly.entity_id
_entity_poly.type
_entity_poly.pdbx_seq_one_letter_code
_entity_poly.pdbx_strand_id
1 'polypeptide(L)'
;MLQSTLMRQQLIILLTHVEKIRYYYLMDNRFLNREIEAYNTSIKNFTDNLSLTIQNSTNNFDSKSSMESDHFFFKLLNDLSLKPLHEFHQGTILVDLQQRQDQLHQTLVYLLNEYK
;
A
#
# COMPACT_ATOMS: atom_id res chain seq x y z
N MET A 1 -5.26 -10.43 15.37
CA MET A 1 -3.79 -10.57 15.32
C MET A 1 -3.24 -10.96 13.95
N LEU A 2 -3.83 -11.95 13.25
CA LEU A 2 -3.32 -12.37 11.93
C LEU A 2 -3.52 -11.29 10.84
N GLN A 3 -4.71 -10.69 10.79
CA GLN A 3 -5.07 -9.65 9.81
C GLN A 3 -4.21 -8.39 9.94
N SER A 4 -3.99 -7.88 11.16
CA SER A 4 -3.12 -6.72 11.38
C SER A 4 -1.65 -7.01 11.04
N THR A 5 -1.20 -8.24 11.20
CA THR A 5 0.13 -8.67 10.75
C THR A 5 0.22 -8.68 9.23
N LEU A 6 -0.80 -9.18 8.54
CA LEU A 6 -0.87 -9.17 7.08
C LEU A 6 -0.88 -7.74 6.52
N MET A 7 -1.69 -6.84 7.08
CA MET A 7 -1.73 -5.43 6.66
C MET A 7 -0.36 -4.75 6.82
N ARG A 8 0.30 -4.96 7.96
CA ARG A 8 1.66 -4.44 8.21
C ARG A 8 2.66 -4.97 7.18
N GLN A 9 2.61 -6.26 6.86
CA GLN A 9 3.47 -6.85 5.82
C GLN A 9 3.20 -6.23 4.45
N GLN A 10 1.94 -6.05 4.07
CA GLN A 10 1.56 -5.40 2.80
C GLN A 10 2.09 -3.96 2.73
N LEU A 11 1.98 -3.17 3.80
CA LEU A 11 2.55 -1.82 3.86
C LEU A 11 4.07 -1.82 3.70
N ILE A 12 4.78 -2.75 4.35
CA ILE A 12 6.23 -2.89 4.23
C ILE A 12 6.62 -3.24 2.79
N ILE A 13 5.88 -4.13 2.13
CA ILE A 13 6.10 -4.47 0.71
C ILE A 13 5.95 -3.22 -0.16
N LEU A 14 4.88 -2.45 0.03
CA LEU A 14 4.65 -1.22 -0.74
C LEU A 14 5.72 -0.15 -0.49
N LEU A 15 6.16 0.04 0.76
CA LEU A 15 7.27 0.94 1.10
C LEU A 15 8.59 0.49 0.43
N THR A 16 8.84 -0.82 0.40
CA THR A 16 10.02 -1.38 -0.27
C THR A 16 10.03 -1.08 -1.76
N HIS A 17 8.87 -1.21 -2.42
CA HIS A 17 8.72 -0.83 -3.82
C HIS A 17 9.01 0.67 -4.02
N VAL A 18 8.47 1.56 -3.18
CA VAL A 18 8.72 3.01 -3.27
C VAL A 18 10.22 3.33 -3.24
N GLU A 19 10.97 2.74 -2.30
CA GLU A 19 12.42 2.95 -2.20
C GLU A 19 13.18 2.39 -3.42
N LYS A 20 12.79 1.22 -3.92
CA LYS A 20 13.39 0.66 -5.14
C LYS A 20 13.13 1.52 -6.36
N ILE A 21 11.92 2.08 -6.51
CA ILE A 21 11.60 2.98 -7.62
C ILE A 21 12.47 4.24 -7.54
N ARG A 22 12.66 4.84 -6.36
CA ARG A 22 13.59 5.97 -6.18
C ARG A 22 15.02 5.62 -6.54
N TYR A 23 15.49 4.46 -6.09
CA TYR A 23 16.82 3.98 -6.42
C TYR A 23 17.00 3.80 -7.93
N TYR A 24 16.05 3.15 -8.61
CA TYR A 24 16.14 2.90 -10.06
C TYR A 24 15.92 4.15 -10.90
N TYR A 25 15.16 5.14 -10.40
CA TYR A 25 14.97 6.43 -11.07
C TYR A 25 16.30 7.14 -11.34
N LEU A 26 17.29 6.96 -10.46
CA LEU A 26 18.62 7.54 -10.60
C LEU A 26 19.60 6.65 -11.39
N MET A 27 19.18 5.48 -11.86
CA MET A 27 20.09 4.43 -12.35
C MET A 27 19.75 3.90 -13.77
N ASP A 28 18.64 3.18 -13.94
CA ASP A 28 18.28 2.51 -15.21
C ASP A 28 16.75 2.41 -15.37
N ASN A 29 16.24 2.99 -16.46
CA ASN A 29 14.82 3.05 -16.80
C ASN A 29 14.15 1.68 -16.93
N ARG A 30 14.89 0.61 -17.27
CA ARG A 30 14.32 -0.74 -17.38
C ARG A 30 13.94 -1.30 -16.01
N PHE A 31 14.81 -1.14 -15.02
CA PHE A 31 14.52 -1.55 -13.64
C PHE A 31 13.45 -0.65 -13.03
N LEU A 32 13.48 0.63 -13.34
CA LEU A 32 12.45 1.58 -12.93
C LEU A 32 11.06 1.13 -13.39
N ASN A 33 10.87 0.93 -14.70
CA ASN A 33 9.58 0.55 -15.28
C ASN A 33 9.09 -0.79 -14.72
N ARG A 34 9.98 -1.78 -14.60
CA ARG A 34 9.65 -3.08 -14.03
C ARG A 34 9.20 -2.98 -12.57
N GLU A 35 9.84 -2.14 -11.77
CA GLU A 35 9.49 -1.98 -10.36
C GLU A 35 8.18 -1.20 -10.19
N ILE A 36 7.90 -0.23 -11.06
CA ILE A 36 6.61 0.47 -11.12
C ILE A 36 5.47 -0.51 -11.44
N GLU A 37 5.66 -1.38 -12.44
CA GLU A 37 4.69 -2.43 -12.76
C GLU A 37 4.48 -3.38 -11.57
N ALA A 38 5.56 -3.78 -10.89
CA ALA A 38 5.50 -4.63 -9.71
C ALA A 38 4.74 -3.95 -8.56
N TYR A 39 4.97 -2.66 -8.30
CA TYR A 39 4.25 -1.87 -7.30
C TYR A 39 2.75 -1.83 -7.58
N ASN A 40 2.37 -1.46 -8.82
CA ASN A 40 0.96 -1.40 -9.22
C ASN A 40 0.29 -2.77 -9.13
N THR A 41 1.01 -3.83 -9.51
CA THR A 41 0.53 -5.22 -9.40
C THR A 41 0.30 -5.63 -7.95
N SER A 42 1.23 -5.28 -7.03
CA SER A 42 1.06 -5.53 -5.60
C SER A 42 -0.19 -4.83 -5.04
N ILE A 43 -0.40 -3.54 -5.36
CA ILE A 43 -1.61 -2.82 -4.93
C ILE A 43 -2.88 -3.50 -5.43
N LYS A 44 -2.92 -3.83 -6.73
CA LYS A 44 -4.06 -4.50 -7.33
C LYS A 44 -4.34 -5.82 -6.63
N ASN A 45 -3.33 -6.67 -6.44
CA ASN A 45 -3.47 -7.95 -5.75
C ASN A 45 -3.97 -7.78 -4.31
N PHE A 46 -3.47 -6.78 -3.57
CA PHE A 46 -3.94 -6.52 -2.20
C PHE A 46 -5.39 -6.02 -2.18
N THR A 47 -5.79 -5.22 -3.16
CA THR A 47 -7.17 -4.71 -3.32
C THR A 47 -8.14 -5.80 -3.79
N ASP A 48 -7.71 -6.72 -4.65
CA ASP A 48 -8.56 -7.83 -5.11
C ASP A 48 -8.75 -8.86 -3.99
N ASN A 49 -7.68 -9.19 -3.25
CA ASN A 49 -7.73 -10.08 -2.09
C ASN A 49 -8.54 -9.49 -0.91
N LEU A 50 -8.69 -8.16 -0.88
CA LEU A 50 -9.52 -7.48 0.11
C LEU A 50 -10.99 -7.88 0.00
N SER A 51 -11.52 -7.90 -1.23
CA SER A 51 -12.93 -8.22 -1.49
C SER A 51 -13.29 -9.63 -1.00
N LEU A 52 -12.34 -10.56 -1.11
CA LEU A 52 -12.48 -11.94 -0.60
C LEU A 52 -12.39 -12.01 0.93
N THR A 53 -11.57 -11.16 1.55
CA THR A 53 -11.36 -11.17 3.00
C THR A 53 -12.55 -10.52 3.72
N ILE A 54 -13.03 -9.36 3.26
CA ILE A 54 -14.19 -8.64 3.84
C ILE A 54 -15.43 -9.54 3.86
N GLN A 55 -15.73 -10.24 2.76
CA GLN A 55 -16.89 -11.14 2.68
C GLN A 55 -16.84 -12.26 3.73
N ASN A 56 -15.64 -12.76 4.06
CA ASN A 56 -15.47 -13.83 5.04
C ASN A 56 -15.50 -13.31 6.50
N SER A 57 -15.06 -12.07 6.73
CA SER A 57 -15.02 -11.45 8.07
C SER A 57 -16.35 -10.89 8.57
N THR A 58 -17.34 -10.64 7.71
CA THR A 58 -18.69 -10.17 8.12
C THR A 58 -19.40 -11.11 9.11
N ASN A 59 -18.92 -12.34 9.28
CA ASN A 59 -19.49 -13.31 10.18
C ASN A 59 -18.88 -13.32 11.60
N ASN A 60 -17.77 -12.61 11.88
CA ASN A 60 -16.99 -12.78 13.13
C ASN A 60 -16.21 -11.52 13.59
N PHE A 61 -16.82 -10.32 13.70
CA PHE A 61 -16.10 -9.15 14.22
C PHE A 61 -16.72 -8.54 15.48
N ASP A 62 -16.03 -8.75 16.60
CA ASP A 62 -16.22 -8.08 17.88
C ASP A 62 -15.27 -6.86 17.97
N SER A 63 -15.83 -5.66 18.18
CA SER A 63 -15.19 -4.35 18.50
C SER A 63 -15.07 -3.29 17.38
N LYS A 64 -15.28 -2.02 17.78
CA LYS A 64 -15.30 -0.82 16.90
C LYS A 64 -13.92 -0.37 16.41
N SER A 65 -12.84 -0.54 17.18
CA SER A 65 -11.50 -0.05 16.81
C SER A 65 -10.85 -0.87 15.69
N SER A 66 -11.13 -2.18 15.62
CA SER A 66 -10.65 -3.00 14.51
C SER A 66 -11.31 -2.61 13.18
N MET A 67 -12.60 -2.23 13.22
CA MET A 67 -13.33 -1.71 12.05
C MET A 67 -12.70 -0.42 11.51
N GLU A 68 -12.27 0.50 12.38
CA GLU A 68 -11.65 1.76 11.97
C GLU A 68 -10.27 1.54 11.35
N SER A 69 -9.46 0.65 11.93
CA SER A 69 -8.14 0.30 11.41
C SER A 69 -8.19 -0.37 10.04
N ASP A 70 -9.10 -1.32 9.88
CA ASP A 70 -9.34 -2.00 8.62
C ASP A 70 -9.82 -1.02 7.56
N HIS A 71 -10.81 -0.18 7.88
CA HIS A 71 -11.33 0.84 6.98
C HIS A 71 -10.24 1.82 6.51
N PHE A 72 -9.37 2.27 7.43
CA PHE A 72 -8.29 3.21 7.10
C PHE A 72 -7.28 2.59 6.12
N PHE A 73 -6.86 1.35 6.36
CA PHE A 73 -5.96 0.63 5.46
C PHE A 73 -6.60 0.35 4.09
N PHE A 74 -7.86 -0.05 4.05
CA PHE A 74 -8.56 -0.33 2.79
C PHE A 74 -8.83 0.91 1.95
N LYS A 75 -9.15 2.03 2.60
CA LYS A 75 -9.25 3.32 1.93
C LYS A 75 -7.94 3.67 1.22
N LEU A 76 -6.81 3.52 1.91
CA LEU A 76 -5.49 3.74 1.33
C LEU A 76 -5.26 2.86 0.08
N LEU A 77 -5.50 1.55 0.17
CA LEU A 77 -5.29 0.64 -0.98
C LEU A 77 -6.15 1.03 -2.18
N ASN A 78 -7.42 1.38 -1.96
CA ASN A 78 -8.32 1.86 -3.01
C ASN A 78 -7.79 3.16 -3.64
N ASP A 79 -7.40 4.14 -2.82
CA ASP A 79 -6.86 5.41 -3.31
C ASP A 79 -5.60 5.22 -4.17
N LEU A 80 -4.71 4.31 -3.75
CA LEU A 80 -3.50 3.94 -4.50
C LEU A 80 -3.84 3.17 -5.79
N SER A 81 -4.86 2.31 -5.78
CA SER A 81 -5.29 1.53 -6.93
C SER A 81 -5.89 2.41 -8.04
N LEU A 82 -6.68 3.43 -7.65
CA LEU A 82 -7.28 4.39 -8.59
C LEU A 82 -6.25 5.28 -9.29
N LYS A 83 -5.07 5.42 -8.69
CA LYS A 83 -3.96 6.22 -9.21
C LYS A 83 -2.72 5.34 -9.30
N PRO A 84 -2.61 4.42 -10.28
CA PRO A 84 -1.37 3.68 -10.48
C PRO A 84 -0.23 4.62 -10.84
N LEU A 85 1.00 4.23 -10.52
CA LEU A 85 2.19 4.90 -11.01
C LEU A 85 2.31 4.64 -12.52
N HIS A 86 2.27 5.66 -13.38
CA HIS A 86 2.39 5.48 -14.83
C HIS A 86 3.31 6.53 -15.46
N GLU A 87 3.99 6.11 -16.55
CA GLU A 87 4.90 6.85 -17.44
C GLU A 87 5.14 8.33 -17.07
N PHE A 88 6.23 8.57 -16.35
CA PHE A 88 6.60 9.87 -15.81
C PHE A 88 7.22 10.77 -16.87
N HIS A 89 6.39 11.32 -17.75
CA HIS A 89 6.87 12.15 -18.84
C HIS A 89 7.43 13.53 -18.39
N GLN A 90 7.47 13.85 -17.09
CA GLN A 90 7.91 15.17 -16.61
C GLN A 90 8.72 15.16 -15.29
N GLY A 91 9.31 14.03 -14.87
CA GLY A 91 10.16 14.00 -13.67
C GLY A 91 9.43 14.20 -12.33
N THR A 92 8.09 14.21 -12.34
CA THR A 92 7.23 14.39 -11.16
C THR A 92 7.13 13.14 -10.29
N ILE A 93 7.72 12.00 -10.71
CA ILE A 93 7.68 10.73 -9.99
C ILE A 93 8.11 10.85 -8.53
N LEU A 94 9.15 11.64 -8.24
CA LEU A 94 9.70 11.74 -6.90
C LEU A 94 8.72 12.39 -5.93
N VAL A 95 7.90 13.34 -6.40
CA VAL A 95 6.85 13.98 -5.60
C VAL A 95 5.74 12.98 -5.29
N ASP A 96 5.28 12.24 -6.30
CA ASP A 96 4.25 11.21 -6.11
C ASP A 96 4.74 10.09 -5.18
N LEU A 97 6.00 9.67 -5.31
CA LEU A 97 6.61 8.68 -4.43
C LEU A 97 6.73 9.18 -2.99
N GLN A 98 7.06 10.46 -2.78
CA GLN A 98 7.08 11.06 -1.45
C GLN A 98 5.69 11.04 -0.80
N GLN A 99 4.67 11.50 -1.52
CA GLN A 99 3.29 11.50 -1.00
C GLN A 99 2.83 10.08 -0.65
N ARG A 100 3.12 9.10 -1.50
CA ARG A 100 2.79 7.69 -1.25
C ARG A 100 3.56 7.13 -0.07
N GLN A 101 4.86 7.45 0.07
CA GLN A 101 5.63 7.04 1.24
C GLN A 101 5.00 7.57 2.53
N ASP A 102 4.65 8.86 2.55
CA ASP A 102 4.06 9.49 3.74
C ASP A 102 2.74 8.82 4.11
N GLN A 103 1.87 8.57 3.14
CA GLN A 103 0.60 7.86 3.35
C GLN A 103 0.80 6.43 3.88
N LEU A 104 1.72 5.68 3.28
CA LEU A 104 2.06 4.31 3.69
C LEU A 104 2.64 4.28 5.11
N HIS A 105 3.56 5.19 5.42
CA HIS A 105 4.22 5.28 6.72
C HIS A 105 3.23 5.71 7.81
N GLN A 106 2.40 6.73 7.57
CA GLN A 106 1.36 7.16 8.50
C GLN A 106 0.40 6.01 8.82
N THR A 107 -0.01 5.25 7.81
CA THR A 107 -0.86 4.07 8.00
C THR A 107 -0.16 3.00 8.82
N LEU A 108 1.12 2.73 8.55
CA LEU A 108 1.89 1.75 9.30
C LEU A 108 2.02 2.14 10.78
N VAL A 109 2.35 3.41 11.06
CA VAL A 109 2.46 3.93 12.43
C VAL A 109 1.13 3.87 13.16
N TYR A 110 0.04 4.25 12.50
CA TYR A 110 -1.31 4.14 13.04
C TYR A 110 -1.63 2.70 13.47
N LEU A 111 -1.44 1.74 12.56
CA LEU A 111 -1.65 0.32 12.86
C LEU A 111 -0.71 -0.17 13.98
N LEU A 112 0.54 0.30 14.05
CA LEU A 112 1.45 -0.11 15.13
C LEU A 112 1.05 0.42 16.52
N ASN A 113 0.34 1.55 16.59
CA ASN A 113 -0.09 2.16 17.84
C ASN A 113 -1.45 1.64 18.32
N GLU A 114 -2.36 1.25 17.42
CA GLU A 114 -3.66 0.65 17.76
C GLU A 114 -3.56 -0.75 18.40
N TYR A 115 -2.47 -1.48 18.14
CA TYR A 115 -2.25 -2.84 18.69
C TYR A 115 -1.23 -2.89 19.84
N LYS A 116 -0.99 -1.77 20.54
CA LYS A 116 -0.22 -1.71 21.81
C LYS A 116 -1.14 -1.84 23.01
#